data_AF-A0AAU9KQ55-F1
#
_entry.id   AF-A0AAU9KQ55-F1
#
_cell.length_a   1.000
_cell.length_b   1.000
_cell.length_c   1.000
_cell.angle_alpha   90.00
_cell.angle_beta   90.00
_cell.angle_gamma   90.00
#
_symmetry.space_group_name_H-M   'P 1'
#
loop_
_entity.id
_entity.type
_entity.pdbx_description
1 polymer ?
#
loop_
_entity_poly.entity_id
_entity_poly.type
_entity_poly.pdbx_seq_one_letter_code
_entity_poly.pdbx_strand_id
1 'polypeptide(L)'
;MLLRTFSAMDSNNFRDSVGAGEREARVFSSLVARRHFGLAHGVGRSEDLAAVQPKAAGLSLMVQLANALAKDVLRLAGMRAVQAALVLPVATEILLQVHFGGWTHTTSATKHSSEREWEVCTTSCFAPRAYDRVKEIAEHCQKREIAHVINNVYGVQVSACVHQTEMAMRTGRATPTLDFFITMLQMGKNEYKRLLEERKHLAAYMREKLEALAFEEGERVIPVFSNEISFALTLATFCSEVEDRQEKSRRLTILGAMLFSRRVSGASGGPG
;
A
#
# COMPACT_ATOMS: atom_id res chain seq x y z
N MET A 1 -4.90 -6.55 -26.93
CA MET A 1 -3.93 -6.37 -28.05
C MET A 1 -2.52 -6.11 -27.52
N LEU A 2 -2.32 -5.10 -26.66
CA LEU A 2 -1.01 -4.73 -26.09
C LEU A 2 -0.22 -5.88 -25.41
N LEU A 3 -0.87 -6.64 -24.51
CA LEU A 3 -0.18 -7.75 -23.79
C LEU A 3 0.34 -8.85 -24.72
N ARG A 4 -0.35 -9.11 -25.84
CA ARG A 4 0.12 -10.07 -26.84
C ARG A 4 1.36 -9.56 -27.58
N THR A 5 1.42 -8.25 -27.83
CA THR A 5 2.60 -7.62 -28.42
C THR A 5 3.81 -7.76 -27.50
N PHE A 6 3.66 -7.50 -26.20
CA PHE A 6 4.76 -7.72 -25.24
C PHE A 6 5.14 -9.20 -25.17
N SER A 7 4.19 -10.12 -25.05
CA SER A 7 4.51 -11.55 -25.01
C SER A 7 5.27 -12.02 -26.25
N ALA A 8 4.93 -11.53 -27.45
CA ALA A 8 5.61 -11.90 -28.68
C ALA A 8 7.08 -11.45 -28.75
N MET A 9 7.52 -10.54 -27.87
CA MET A 9 8.91 -10.08 -27.77
C MET A 9 9.77 -10.94 -26.85
N ASP A 10 9.17 -11.81 -26.03
CA ASP A 10 9.89 -12.68 -25.11
C ASP A 10 10.38 -13.96 -25.82
N SER A 11 11.61 -14.37 -25.51
CA SER A 11 12.29 -15.43 -26.26
C SER A 11 11.60 -16.79 -26.19
N ASN A 12 10.90 -17.09 -25.10
CA ASN A 12 10.11 -18.32 -24.95
C ASN A 12 8.92 -18.43 -25.92
N ASN A 13 8.55 -17.34 -26.60
CA ASN A 13 7.45 -17.32 -27.56
C ASN A 13 7.93 -17.26 -29.03
N PHE A 14 9.24 -17.29 -29.27
CA PHE A 14 9.78 -17.32 -30.62
C PHE A 14 9.60 -18.71 -31.25
N ARG A 15 9.20 -18.76 -32.53
CA ARG A 15 8.93 -20.04 -33.21
C ARG A 15 10.18 -20.88 -33.44
N ASP A 16 11.31 -20.22 -33.65
CA ASP A 16 12.59 -20.85 -34.00
C ASP A 16 13.57 -20.89 -32.82
N SER A 17 13.12 -20.65 -31.59
CA SER A 17 13.99 -20.73 -30.42
C SER A 17 14.22 -22.17 -29.98
N VAL A 18 15.48 -22.55 -29.84
CA VAL A 18 15.90 -23.78 -29.16
C VAL A 18 16.55 -23.39 -27.83
N GLY A 19 15.87 -23.66 -26.73
CA GLY A 19 16.38 -23.35 -25.39
C GLY A 19 17.17 -24.52 -24.81
N ALA A 20 18.49 -24.38 -24.64
CA ALA A 20 19.35 -25.40 -24.02
C ALA A 20 19.63 -25.15 -22.52
N GLY A 21 19.21 -24.00 -21.98
CA GLY A 21 19.42 -23.65 -20.58
C GLY A 21 18.45 -24.30 -19.60
N GLU A 22 18.73 -24.14 -18.32
CA GLU A 22 17.90 -24.61 -17.20
C GLU A 22 16.69 -23.69 -16.94
N ARG A 23 16.78 -22.41 -17.32
CA ARG A 23 15.72 -21.39 -17.18
C ARG A 23 15.27 -20.84 -18.53
N GLU A 24 14.52 -21.67 -19.27
CA GLU A 24 13.98 -21.35 -20.61
C GLU A 24 12.49 -21.01 -20.60
N ALA A 25 11.90 -20.81 -19.41
CA ALA A 25 10.50 -20.43 -19.23
C ALA A 25 9.49 -21.35 -19.97
N ARG A 26 9.80 -22.65 -20.01
CA ARG A 26 8.95 -23.68 -20.62
C ARG A 26 7.68 -23.86 -19.79
N VAL A 27 6.52 -23.77 -20.43
CA VAL A 27 5.22 -23.90 -19.75
C VAL A 27 4.53 -25.19 -20.20
N PHE A 28 4.27 -26.11 -19.25
CA PHE A 28 3.60 -27.38 -19.54
C PHE A 28 2.10 -27.23 -19.82
N SER A 29 1.39 -26.44 -19.01
CA SER A 29 -0.07 -26.30 -19.10
C SER A 29 -0.49 -25.13 -19.99
N SER A 30 -1.32 -25.41 -20.99
CA SER A 30 -1.91 -24.38 -21.85
C SER A 30 -2.85 -23.44 -21.07
N LEU A 31 -3.40 -23.87 -19.93
CA LEU A 31 -4.19 -23.00 -19.05
C LEU A 31 -3.28 -21.96 -18.37
N VAL A 32 -2.12 -22.38 -17.87
CA VAL A 32 -1.12 -21.49 -17.25
C VAL A 32 -0.59 -20.50 -18.29
N ALA A 33 -0.21 -20.98 -19.46
CA ALA A 33 0.29 -20.13 -20.55
C ALA A 33 -0.75 -19.05 -20.94
N ARG A 34 -2.03 -19.44 -21.10
CA ARG A 34 -3.11 -18.50 -21.43
C ARG A 34 -3.39 -17.50 -20.31
N ARG A 35 -3.44 -17.96 -19.05
CA ARG A 35 -3.68 -17.10 -17.88
C ARG A 35 -2.61 -16.01 -17.73
N HIS A 36 -1.35 -16.34 -18.02
CA HIS A 36 -0.22 -15.41 -17.94
C HIS A 36 0.10 -14.73 -19.28
N PHE A 37 -0.77 -14.85 -20.28
CA PHE A 37 -0.59 -14.25 -21.61
C PHE A 37 0.72 -14.66 -22.32
N GLY A 38 1.31 -15.81 -21.98
CA GLY A 38 2.60 -16.26 -22.55
C GLY A 38 3.84 -15.62 -21.91
N LEU A 39 3.69 -14.79 -20.88
CA LEU A 39 4.78 -14.16 -20.13
C LEU A 39 5.24 -15.12 -19.01
N ALA A 40 6.43 -15.71 -19.15
CA ALA A 40 6.88 -16.78 -18.24
C ALA A 40 8.29 -16.60 -17.67
N HIS A 41 9.08 -15.64 -18.15
CA HIS A 41 10.46 -15.42 -17.70
C HIS A 41 10.60 -14.71 -16.34
N GLY A 42 9.55 -14.06 -15.86
CA GLY A 42 9.62 -13.21 -14.67
C GLY A 42 10.34 -11.88 -14.91
N VAL A 43 10.45 -11.07 -13.86
CA VAL A 43 10.95 -9.69 -13.92
C VAL A 43 12.37 -9.60 -13.37
N GLY A 44 13.17 -8.72 -13.96
CA GLY A 44 14.49 -8.38 -13.45
C GLY A 44 15.54 -9.47 -13.66
N ARG A 45 16.66 -9.29 -12.97
CA ARG A 45 17.81 -10.21 -12.94
C ARG A 45 18.19 -10.49 -11.49
N SER A 46 19.00 -11.53 -11.25
CA SER A 46 19.36 -11.97 -9.89
C SER A 46 19.94 -10.86 -9.00
N GLU A 47 20.57 -9.85 -9.61
CA GLU A 47 21.25 -8.76 -8.90
C GLU A 47 20.49 -7.42 -8.95
N ASP A 48 19.55 -7.27 -9.90
CA ASP A 48 18.82 -6.02 -10.11
C ASP A 48 17.41 -6.28 -10.66
N LEU A 49 16.40 -5.95 -9.87
CA LEU A 49 14.99 -6.09 -10.21
C LEU A 49 14.53 -5.12 -11.32
N ALA A 50 15.20 -3.98 -11.47
CA ALA A 50 14.89 -3.00 -12.50
C ALA A 50 15.68 -3.23 -13.81
N ALA A 51 16.66 -4.14 -13.80
CA ALA A 51 17.44 -4.46 -14.98
C ALA A 51 16.60 -5.14 -16.08
N VAL A 52 16.89 -4.76 -17.31
CA VAL A 52 16.31 -5.41 -18.49
C VAL A 52 16.80 -6.86 -18.57
N GLN A 53 15.86 -7.79 -18.70
CA GLN A 53 16.13 -9.21 -18.92
C GLN A 53 16.24 -9.47 -20.43
N PRO A 54 17.43 -9.83 -20.97
CA PRO A 54 17.61 -10.03 -22.41
C PRO A 54 16.70 -11.12 -23.02
N LYS A 55 16.39 -12.17 -22.24
CA LYS A 55 15.47 -13.24 -22.66
C LYS A 55 13.99 -12.84 -22.63
N ALA A 56 13.66 -11.71 -21.99
CA ALA A 56 12.30 -11.27 -21.72
C ALA A 56 12.14 -9.77 -21.99
N ALA A 57 12.42 -9.37 -23.23
CA ALA A 57 12.41 -7.97 -23.63
C ALA A 57 11.02 -7.32 -23.50
N GLY A 58 9.96 -8.07 -23.82
CA GLY A 58 8.58 -7.61 -23.71
C GLY A 58 8.15 -7.44 -22.25
N LEU A 59 8.47 -8.41 -21.41
CA LEU A 59 8.21 -8.33 -19.98
C LEU A 59 9.01 -7.21 -19.29
N SER A 60 10.27 -7.00 -19.70
CA SER A 60 11.10 -5.89 -19.22
C SER A 60 10.50 -4.53 -19.58
N LEU A 61 10.03 -4.38 -20.83
CA LEU A 61 9.35 -3.16 -21.29
C LEU A 61 8.05 -2.93 -20.53
N MET A 62 7.30 -4.00 -20.25
CA MET A 62 6.06 -3.95 -19.46
C MET A 62 6.32 -3.41 -18.05
N VAL A 63 7.40 -3.82 -17.40
CA VAL A 63 7.80 -3.34 -16.06
C VAL A 63 8.24 -1.88 -16.10
N GLN A 64 9.02 -1.48 -17.11
CA GLN A 64 9.41 -0.08 -17.29
C GLN A 64 8.18 0.82 -17.48
N LEU A 65 7.22 0.37 -18.29
CA LEU A 65 5.95 1.07 -18.47
C LEU A 65 5.16 1.13 -17.16
N ALA A 66 5.14 0.04 -16.39
CA ALA A 66 4.50 0.01 -15.08
C ALA A 66 5.08 1.03 -14.11
N ASN A 67 6.40 1.10 -14.03
CA ASN A 67 7.12 2.05 -13.19
C ASN A 67 6.89 3.50 -13.64
N ALA A 68 6.88 3.75 -14.96
CA ALA A 68 6.60 5.07 -15.52
C ALA A 68 5.17 5.53 -15.21
N LEU A 69 4.19 4.64 -15.39
CA LEU A 69 2.80 4.93 -15.04
C LEU A 69 2.65 5.12 -13.52
N ALA A 70 3.35 4.33 -12.69
CA ALA A 70 3.33 4.44 -11.22
C ALA A 70 3.76 5.83 -10.78
N LYS A 71 4.88 6.28 -11.33
CA LYS A 71 5.39 7.63 -11.12
C LYS A 71 4.39 8.69 -11.58
N ASP A 72 3.74 8.51 -12.74
CA ASP A 72 2.74 9.47 -13.22
C ASP A 72 1.53 9.55 -12.27
N VAL A 73 1.00 8.42 -11.81
CA VAL A 73 -0.14 8.42 -10.89
C VAL A 73 0.20 8.99 -9.53
N LEU A 74 1.38 8.70 -8.97
CA LEU A 74 1.81 9.33 -7.73
C LEU A 74 1.86 10.87 -7.88
N ARG A 75 2.34 11.36 -9.02
CA ARG A 75 2.34 12.80 -9.35
C ARG A 75 0.93 13.36 -9.56
N LEU A 76 0.04 12.58 -10.18
CA LEU A 76 -1.37 12.94 -10.35
C LEU A 76 -2.13 13.02 -9.02
N ALA A 77 -1.81 12.13 -8.07
CA ALA A 77 -2.35 12.17 -6.72
C ALA A 77 -1.89 13.42 -5.96
N GLY A 78 -0.70 13.93 -6.28
CA GLY A 78 -0.15 15.17 -5.71
C GLY A 78 1.32 15.10 -5.28
N MET A 79 1.96 13.92 -5.36
CA MET A 79 3.37 13.72 -5.00
C MET A 79 4.30 14.11 -6.15
N ARG A 80 4.42 15.42 -6.41
CA ARG A 80 5.20 15.98 -7.53
C ARG A 80 6.70 15.77 -7.37
N ALA A 81 7.20 15.66 -6.14
CA ALA A 81 8.61 15.44 -5.82
C ALA A 81 9.10 14.02 -6.12
N VAL A 82 8.23 13.08 -6.52
CA VAL A 82 8.61 11.70 -6.86
C VAL A 82 9.62 11.67 -8.01
N GLN A 83 10.79 11.10 -7.71
CA GLN A 83 11.91 10.95 -8.64
C GLN A 83 11.86 9.62 -9.40
N ALA A 84 11.49 8.53 -8.72
CA ALA A 84 11.39 7.18 -9.29
C ALA A 84 10.26 6.41 -8.62
N ALA A 85 9.77 5.37 -9.30
CA ALA A 85 8.81 4.41 -8.75
C ALA A 85 9.20 3.01 -9.24
N LEU A 86 9.01 2.01 -8.39
CA LEU A 86 9.25 0.60 -8.71
C LEU A 86 8.05 -0.21 -8.23
N VAL A 87 7.38 -0.88 -9.16
CA VAL A 87 6.27 -1.79 -8.87
C VAL A 87 6.84 -3.18 -8.58
N LEU A 88 6.51 -3.74 -7.42
CA LEU A 88 7.03 -5.03 -6.96
C LEU A 88 5.88 -5.98 -6.62
N PRO A 89 5.97 -7.29 -6.97
CA PRO A 89 4.93 -8.27 -6.68
C PRO A 89 5.08 -8.83 -5.26
N VAL A 90 5.23 -7.96 -4.26
CA VAL A 90 5.38 -8.34 -2.85
C VAL A 90 4.54 -7.42 -1.97
N ALA A 91 4.00 -7.95 -0.88
CA ALA A 91 3.30 -7.14 0.11
C ALA A 91 4.26 -6.10 0.73
N THR A 92 3.74 -4.93 1.10
CA THR A 92 4.52 -3.81 1.66
C THR A 92 5.37 -4.23 2.87
N GLU A 93 4.85 -5.10 3.74
CA GLU A 93 5.59 -5.60 4.91
C GLU A 93 6.82 -6.43 4.52
N ILE A 94 6.69 -7.29 3.50
CA ILE A 94 7.81 -8.08 2.98
C ILE A 94 8.86 -7.15 2.35
N LEU A 95 8.42 -6.08 1.68
CA LEU A 95 9.33 -5.10 1.10
C LEU A 95 10.20 -4.43 2.16
N LEU A 96 9.60 -3.99 3.28
CA LEU A 96 10.34 -3.38 4.39
C LEU A 96 11.35 -4.37 4.97
N GLN A 97 10.95 -5.62 5.15
CA GLN A 97 11.83 -6.67 5.67
C GLN A 97 13.00 -6.98 4.72
N VAL A 98 12.75 -7.08 3.42
CA VAL A 98 13.79 -7.39 2.42
C VAL A 98 14.78 -6.24 2.27
N HIS A 99 14.30 -5.00 2.34
CA HIS A 99 15.15 -3.82 2.13
C HIS A 99 15.91 -3.38 3.39
N PHE A 100 15.27 -3.48 4.56
CA PHE A 100 15.80 -2.95 5.83
C PHE A 100 16.02 -4.02 6.90
N GLY A 101 15.84 -5.32 6.61
CA GLY A 101 15.97 -6.39 7.61
C GLY A 101 17.36 -6.53 8.24
N GLY A 102 18.39 -5.96 7.62
CA GLY A 102 19.74 -5.86 8.19
C GLY A 102 20.10 -4.48 8.75
N TRP A 103 19.12 -3.57 8.85
CA TRP A 103 19.30 -2.20 9.35
C TRP A 103 18.60 -2.04 10.71
N THR A 104 19.17 -1.23 11.59
CA THR A 104 18.62 -1.01 12.93
C THR A 104 17.46 -0.03 12.85
N HIS A 105 16.26 -0.50 13.20
CA HIS A 105 15.07 0.34 13.25
C HIS A 105 15.13 1.24 14.49
N THR A 106 15.15 2.56 14.29
CA THR A 106 15.22 3.53 15.37
C THR A 106 13.89 4.25 15.56
N THR A 107 13.55 4.47 16.82
CA THR A 107 12.49 5.41 17.22
C THR A 107 13.17 6.57 17.95
N SER A 108 12.49 7.70 18.10
CA SER A 108 13.02 9.01 18.52
C SER A 108 13.80 9.12 19.86
N ALA A 109 14.28 8.02 20.45
CA ALA A 109 14.96 7.96 21.75
C ALA A 109 16.27 7.13 21.82
N THR A 110 16.82 6.56 20.74
CA THR A 110 18.02 5.70 20.83
C THR A 110 19.35 6.41 20.51
N LYS A 111 20.40 6.03 21.27
CA LYS A 111 21.80 6.49 21.09
C LYS A 111 22.35 6.04 19.74
N HIS A 112 23.15 6.90 19.10
CA HIS A 112 23.88 6.62 17.86
C HIS A 112 24.66 5.29 17.97
N SER A 113 24.28 4.34 17.14
CA SER A 113 25.06 3.15 16.81
C SER A 113 25.81 3.41 15.49
N SER A 114 26.96 2.76 15.27
CA SER A 114 27.70 2.80 13.99
C SER A 114 27.04 2.00 12.86
N GLU A 115 25.82 1.50 13.08
CA GLU A 115 25.05 0.69 12.15
C GLU A 115 24.18 1.55 11.23
N ARG A 116 23.75 0.98 10.09
CA ARG A 116 22.80 1.65 9.21
C ARG A 116 21.44 1.74 9.89
N GLU A 117 21.01 2.95 10.21
CA GLU A 117 19.75 3.22 10.91
C GLU A 117 18.65 3.66 9.93
N TRP A 118 17.40 3.30 10.25
CA TRP A 118 16.22 3.74 9.52
C TRP A 118 15.04 3.97 10.46
N GLU A 119 14.18 4.92 10.10
CA GLU A 119 12.96 5.25 10.82
C GLU A 119 11.76 5.13 9.86
N VAL A 120 10.69 4.47 10.31
CA VAL A 120 9.43 4.35 9.57
C VAL A 120 8.36 5.24 10.20
N CYS A 121 7.67 6.01 9.37
CA CYS A 121 6.42 6.66 9.76
C CYS A 121 5.26 6.09 8.95
N THR A 122 4.04 6.23 9.46
CA THR A 122 2.81 5.75 8.81
C THR A 122 1.87 6.92 8.57
N THR A 123 1.46 7.10 7.33
CA THR A 123 0.36 7.99 6.99
C THR A 123 -0.96 7.26 7.22
N SER A 124 -1.25 6.23 6.44
CA SER A 124 -2.56 5.60 6.42
C SER A 124 -2.70 4.51 7.49
N CYS A 125 -3.56 4.71 8.49
CA CYS A 125 -3.77 3.82 9.63
C CYS A 125 -5.25 3.71 10.05
N PHE A 126 -5.59 2.70 10.85
CA PHE A 126 -6.93 2.55 11.44
C PHE A 126 -7.12 3.53 12.60
N ALA A 127 -8.29 4.18 12.65
CA ALA A 127 -8.70 4.98 13.81
C ALA A 127 -8.79 4.09 15.06
N PRO A 128 -8.49 4.60 16.27
CA PRO A 128 -8.33 6.01 16.63
C PRO A 128 -6.93 6.60 16.35
N ARG A 129 -6.01 5.82 15.76
CA ARG A 129 -4.68 6.34 15.41
C ARG A 129 -4.79 7.44 14.35
N ALA A 130 -4.08 8.53 14.60
CA ALA A 130 -3.86 9.62 13.65
C ALA A 130 -2.62 9.36 12.78
N TYR A 131 -2.53 10.08 11.66
CA TYR A 131 -1.35 10.03 10.80
C TYR A 131 -0.12 10.54 11.56
N ASP A 132 1.05 9.93 11.34
CA ASP A 132 2.29 10.42 11.94
C ASP A 132 2.65 11.81 11.40
N ARG A 133 3.50 12.53 12.14
CA ARG A 133 4.00 13.86 11.74
C ARG A 133 5.12 13.72 10.72
N VAL A 134 4.78 13.21 9.54
CA VAL A 134 5.70 12.80 8.46
C VAL A 134 6.77 13.87 8.16
N LYS A 135 6.37 15.15 8.12
CA LYS A 135 7.29 16.26 7.85
C LYS A 135 8.33 16.43 8.96
N GLU A 136 7.90 16.42 10.22
CA GLU A 136 8.78 16.58 11.38
C GLU A 136 9.76 15.40 11.48
N ILE A 137 9.27 14.19 11.21
CA ILE A 137 10.09 12.98 11.16
C ILE A 137 11.10 13.06 10.01
N ALA A 138 10.70 13.55 8.83
CA ALA A 138 11.63 13.75 7.72
C ALA A 138 12.75 14.75 8.06
N GLU A 139 12.42 15.88 8.70
CA GLU A 139 13.40 16.85 9.18
C GLU A 139 14.32 16.27 10.25
N HIS A 140 13.79 15.41 11.13
CA HIS A 140 14.56 14.68 12.13
C HIS A 140 15.54 13.69 11.50
N CYS A 141 15.05 12.89 10.56
CA CYS A 141 15.85 11.89 9.85
C CYS A 141 16.99 12.55 9.08
N GLN A 142 16.70 13.68 8.41
CA GLN A 142 17.70 14.47 7.69
C GLN A 142 18.80 14.98 8.61
N LYS A 143 18.47 15.50 9.79
CA LYS A 143 19.46 16.01 10.77
C LYS A 143 20.36 14.91 11.32
N ARG A 144 19.87 13.67 11.36
CA ARG A 144 20.59 12.51 11.90
C ARG A 144 21.23 11.62 10.83
N GLU A 145 21.08 12.00 9.55
CA GLU A 145 21.55 11.22 8.40
C GLU A 145 21.02 9.76 8.37
N ILE A 146 19.83 9.53 8.90
CA ILE A 146 19.16 8.22 8.91
C ILE A 146 18.19 8.10 7.73
N ALA A 147 17.95 6.87 7.27
CA ALA A 147 16.99 6.62 6.21
C ALA A 147 15.55 6.79 6.72
N HIS A 148 14.72 7.53 5.99
CA HIS A 148 13.31 7.73 6.33
C HIS A 148 12.41 6.96 5.37
N VAL A 149 11.51 6.15 5.92
CA VAL A 149 10.55 5.34 5.16
C VAL A 149 9.13 5.75 5.52
N ILE A 150 8.31 6.02 4.51
CA ILE A 150 6.90 6.38 4.72
C ILE A 150 6.03 5.20 4.32
N ASN A 151 5.43 4.56 5.32
CA ASN A 151 4.43 3.53 5.13
C ASN A 151 3.09 4.15 4.71
N ASN A 152 2.90 4.32 3.40
CA ASN A 152 1.74 4.94 2.77
C ASN A 152 0.85 3.92 2.02
N VAL A 153 0.58 2.76 2.63
CA VAL A 153 -0.10 1.60 2.00
C VAL A 153 -1.35 2.00 1.21
N TYR A 154 -2.23 2.79 1.82
CA TYR A 154 -3.51 3.17 1.24
C TYR A 154 -3.76 4.69 1.35
N GLY A 155 -2.72 5.48 1.58
CA GLY A 155 -2.83 6.95 1.72
C GLY A 155 -2.79 7.70 0.38
N VAL A 156 -2.44 7.05 -0.73
CA VAL A 156 -2.46 7.68 -2.08
C VAL A 156 -3.86 8.18 -2.46
N GLN A 157 -4.93 7.63 -1.86
CA GLN A 157 -6.31 8.04 -2.11
C GLN A 157 -6.77 9.28 -1.31
N VAL A 158 -5.93 9.80 -0.41
CA VAL A 158 -6.27 10.91 0.50
C VAL A 158 -5.30 12.07 0.30
N SER A 159 -5.84 13.24 -0.04
CA SER A 159 -5.06 14.45 -0.30
C SER A 159 -4.19 14.87 0.90
N ALA A 160 -4.66 14.67 2.13
CA ALA A 160 -3.88 14.97 3.34
C ALA A 160 -2.62 14.09 3.45
N CYS A 161 -2.75 12.76 3.30
CA CYS A 161 -1.60 11.84 3.28
C CYS A 161 -0.64 12.19 2.15
N VAL A 162 -1.18 12.47 0.95
CA VAL A 162 -0.37 12.83 -0.22
C VAL A 162 0.40 14.12 0.01
N HIS A 163 -0.25 15.15 0.58
CA HIS A 163 0.38 16.42 0.88
C HIS A 163 1.50 16.27 1.92
N GLN A 164 1.26 15.54 3.01
CA GLN A 164 2.29 15.26 4.01
C GLN A 164 3.48 14.50 3.41
N THR A 165 3.21 13.51 2.56
CA THR A 165 4.24 12.76 1.84
C THR A 165 5.05 13.66 0.91
N GLU A 166 4.39 14.49 0.10
CA GLU A 166 5.05 15.48 -0.79
C GLU A 166 5.95 16.43 -0.01
N MET A 167 5.49 16.95 1.12
CA MET A 167 6.29 17.85 1.97
C MET A 167 7.53 17.13 2.53
N ALA A 168 7.37 15.89 2.99
CA ALA A 168 8.48 15.08 3.49
C ALA A 168 9.51 14.72 2.40
N MET A 169 9.06 14.46 1.16
CA MET A 169 9.95 14.20 0.02
C MET A 169 10.74 15.44 -0.43
N ARG A 170 10.25 16.65 -0.13
CA ARG A 170 10.97 17.90 -0.40
C ARG A 170 12.02 18.22 0.66
N THR A 171 11.76 17.83 1.91
CA THR A 171 12.69 18.05 3.03
C THR A 171 13.71 16.91 3.15
N GLY A 172 13.40 15.68 2.75
CA GLY A 172 14.30 14.53 2.81
C GLY A 172 14.05 13.46 1.76
N ARG A 173 14.87 12.40 1.76
CA ARG A 173 14.69 11.24 0.86
C ARG A 173 13.65 10.30 1.48
N ALA A 174 12.48 10.20 0.85
CA ALA A 174 11.42 9.28 1.27
C ALA A 174 10.77 8.61 0.05
N THR A 175 10.37 7.34 0.20
CA THR A 175 9.86 6.50 -0.91
C THR A 175 8.48 5.89 -0.55
N PRO A 176 7.43 6.13 -1.35
CA PRO A 176 6.13 5.47 -1.20
C PRO A 176 6.04 4.16 -2.03
N THR A 177 5.18 3.21 -1.62
CA THR A 177 4.97 1.90 -2.28
C THR A 177 3.55 1.76 -2.85
N LEU A 178 3.36 1.08 -3.99
CA LEU A 178 2.05 0.89 -4.64
C LEU A 178 1.97 -0.37 -5.54
N ASP A 179 0.84 -1.09 -5.48
CA ASP A 179 0.43 -2.15 -6.44
C ASP A 179 -0.41 -1.55 -7.58
N PHE A 180 -0.03 -1.80 -8.84
CA PHE A 180 -0.24 -0.71 -9.79
C PHE A 180 -0.61 -1.06 -11.26
N PHE A 181 0.08 -2.01 -11.90
CA PHE A 181 0.17 -1.95 -13.36
C PHE A 181 -1.14 -2.19 -14.12
N ILE A 182 -1.80 -3.32 -13.88
CA ILE A 182 -2.98 -3.73 -14.66
C ILE A 182 -4.18 -2.84 -14.32
N THR A 183 -4.37 -2.54 -13.03
CA THR A 183 -5.47 -1.71 -12.52
C THR A 183 -5.45 -0.32 -13.16
N MET A 184 -4.28 0.30 -13.28
CA MET A 184 -4.20 1.65 -13.83
C MET A 184 -4.38 1.72 -15.34
N LEU A 185 -3.91 0.71 -16.08
CA LEU A 185 -4.17 0.62 -17.51
C LEU A 185 -5.66 0.42 -17.81
N GLN A 186 -6.39 -0.30 -16.95
CA GLN A 186 -7.83 -0.53 -17.11
C GLN A 186 -8.68 0.67 -16.66
N MET A 187 -8.34 1.24 -15.50
CA MET A 187 -9.07 2.36 -14.91
C MET A 187 -8.82 3.65 -15.72
N GLY A 188 -7.56 3.94 -16.04
CA GLY A 188 -7.19 5.22 -16.63
C GLY A 188 -7.29 6.39 -15.66
N LYS A 189 -6.77 7.54 -16.07
CA LYS A 189 -6.65 8.75 -15.23
C LYS A 189 -8.00 9.36 -14.83
N ASN A 190 -8.98 9.35 -15.73
CA ASN A 190 -10.27 9.98 -15.48
C ASN A 190 -11.07 9.20 -14.43
N GLU A 191 -11.10 7.88 -14.56
CA GLU A 191 -11.76 7.02 -13.59
C GLU A 191 -11.05 7.04 -12.23
N TYR A 192 -9.72 7.06 -12.23
CA TYR A 192 -8.95 7.25 -11.00
C TYR A 192 -9.38 8.53 -10.26
N LYS A 193 -9.44 9.67 -10.95
CA LYS A 193 -9.90 10.94 -10.37
C LYS A 193 -11.36 10.86 -9.90
N ARG A 194 -12.23 10.22 -10.68
CA ARG A 194 -13.64 10.03 -10.33
C ARG A 194 -13.78 9.27 -9.00
N LEU A 195 -13.03 8.18 -8.84
CA LEU A 195 -13.02 7.37 -7.63
C LEU A 195 -12.46 8.13 -6.41
N LEU A 196 -11.46 9.01 -6.60
CA LEU A 196 -10.96 9.86 -5.52
C LEU A 196 -12.02 10.85 -5.01
N GLU A 197 -12.81 11.45 -5.90
CA GLU A 197 -13.91 12.33 -5.51
C GLU A 197 -15.08 11.55 -4.89
N GLU A 198 -15.44 10.41 -5.48
CA GLU A 198 -16.46 9.51 -4.91
C GLU A 198 -16.10 9.08 -3.49
N ARG A 199 -14.83 8.73 -3.24
CA ARG A 199 -14.34 8.38 -1.90
C ARG A 199 -14.57 9.51 -0.89
N LYS A 200 -14.33 10.77 -1.27
CA LYS A 200 -14.58 11.92 -0.36
C LYS A 200 -16.05 12.02 0.01
N HIS A 201 -16.95 11.85 -0.97
CA HIS A 201 -18.39 11.85 -0.71
C HIS A 201 -18.80 10.68 0.19
N LEU A 202 -18.30 9.48 -0.07
CA LEU A 202 -18.58 8.30 0.75
C LEU A 202 -18.02 8.43 2.17
N ALA A 203 -16.85 9.04 2.36
CA ALA A 203 -16.28 9.30 3.67
C ALA A 203 -17.15 10.27 4.49
N ALA A 204 -17.67 11.34 3.86
CA ALA A 204 -18.60 12.26 4.52
C ALA A 204 -19.93 11.56 4.87
N TYR A 205 -20.50 10.80 3.93
CA TYR A 205 -21.71 10.01 4.15
C TYR A 205 -21.54 8.99 5.28
N MET A 206 -20.42 8.25 5.30
CA MET A 206 -20.11 7.27 6.34
C MET A 206 -20.04 7.92 7.72
N ARG A 207 -19.36 9.08 7.83
CA ARG A 207 -19.29 9.84 9.08
C ARG A 207 -20.68 10.23 9.58
N GLU A 208 -21.50 10.84 8.72
CA GLU A 208 -22.86 11.27 9.07
C GLU A 208 -23.72 10.09 9.56
N LYS A 209 -23.71 8.95 8.83
CA LYS A 209 -24.49 7.78 9.22
C LYS A 209 -23.96 7.11 10.48
N LEU A 210 -22.65 7.09 10.68
CA LEU A 210 -22.06 6.54 11.90
C LEU A 210 -22.35 7.42 13.11
N GLU A 211 -22.37 8.74 12.96
CA GLU A 211 -22.74 9.69 14.02
C GLU A 211 -24.23 9.57 14.40
N ALA A 212 -25.12 9.39 13.42
CA ALA A 212 -26.53 9.13 13.67
C ALA A 212 -26.75 7.81 14.44
N LEU A 213 -26.11 6.72 13.98
CA LEU A 213 -26.16 5.42 14.66
C LEU A 213 -25.57 5.52 16.09
N ALA A 214 -24.46 6.24 16.25
CA ALA A 214 -23.84 6.44 17.55
C ALA A 214 -24.83 7.09 18.52
N PHE A 215 -25.50 8.15 18.07
CA PHE A 215 -26.47 8.86 18.88
C PHE A 215 -27.66 7.98 19.30
N GLU A 216 -28.18 7.15 18.40
CA GLU A 216 -29.28 6.22 18.68
C GLU A 216 -28.90 5.16 19.73
N GLU A 217 -27.67 4.66 19.69
CA GLU A 217 -27.17 3.61 20.60
C GLU A 217 -26.52 4.16 21.88
N GLY A 218 -26.55 5.49 22.10
CA GLY A 218 -25.92 6.14 23.24
C GLY A 218 -24.38 6.12 23.20
N GLU A 219 -23.81 5.94 22.03
CA GLU A 219 -22.38 5.92 21.73
C GLU A 219 -21.92 7.22 21.05
N ARG A 220 -20.62 7.33 20.77
CA ARG A 220 -20.05 8.46 20.02
C ARG A 220 -19.01 8.01 19.01
N VAL A 221 -18.90 8.76 17.91
CA VAL A 221 -17.77 8.61 16.98
C VAL A 221 -16.54 9.31 17.57
N ILE A 222 -15.40 8.64 17.59
CA ILE A 222 -14.14 9.19 18.07
C ILE A 222 -13.64 10.23 17.05
N PRO A 223 -13.48 11.51 17.44
CA PRO A 223 -13.05 12.55 16.51
C PRO A 223 -11.56 12.41 16.20
N VAL A 224 -11.25 11.95 14.99
CA VAL A 224 -9.88 11.92 14.45
C VAL A 224 -9.87 12.70 13.14
N PHE A 225 -9.70 14.02 13.22
CA PHE A 225 -9.81 14.92 12.06
C PHE A 225 -8.72 14.72 11.01
N SER A 226 -7.56 14.21 11.42
CA SER A 226 -6.49 13.88 10.48
C SER A 226 -6.78 12.60 9.70
N ASN A 227 -7.61 11.68 10.22
CA ASN A 227 -7.88 10.41 9.58
C ASN A 227 -9.19 10.44 8.78
N GLU A 228 -9.05 10.61 7.47
CA GLU A 228 -10.18 10.65 6.53
C GLU A 228 -10.53 9.27 5.94
N ILE A 229 -9.87 8.20 6.40
CA ILE A 229 -10.00 6.84 5.84
C ILE A 229 -10.76 5.93 6.79
N SER A 230 -10.40 5.98 8.07
CA SER A 230 -10.92 5.10 9.09
C SER A 230 -11.68 5.89 10.15
N PHE A 231 -12.80 5.33 10.59
CA PHE A 231 -13.66 5.89 11.61
C PHE A 231 -13.76 4.89 12.76
N ALA A 232 -13.82 5.40 13.99
CA ALA A 232 -13.98 4.57 15.18
C ALA A 232 -15.21 5.03 15.96
N LEU A 233 -16.02 4.06 16.39
CA LEU A 233 -17.20 4.24 17.21
C LEU A 233 -16.87 3.70 18.62
N THR A 234 -17.32 4.39 19.67
CA THR A 234 -17.24 3.83 21.02
C THR A 234 -18.22 2.67 21.19
N LEU A 235 -17.88 1.76 22.08
CA LEU A 235 -18.75 0.65 22.51
C LEU A 235 -18.80 0.64 24.06
N ALA A 236 -19.04 1.82 24.64
CA ALA A 236 -19.06 2.03 26.09
C ALA A 236 -20.36 1.57 26.75
N THR A 237 -21.51 1.73 26.08
CA THR A 237 -22.82 1.25 26.55
C THR A 237 -22.98 -0.24 26.28
N PHE A 238 -22.26 -0.76 25.28
CA PHE A 238 -22.25 -2.18 24.95
C PHE A 238 -21.71 -3.04 26.11
N CYS A 239 -22.59 -3.87 26.69
CA CYS A 239 -22.27 -4.73 27.84
C CYS A 239 -21.79 -3.97 29.09
N SER A 240 -22.39 -2.82 29.37
CA SER A 240 -22.14 -2.02 30.58
C SER A 240 -22.33 -2.78 31.89
N GLU A 241 -23.18 -3.83 31.89
CA GLU A 241 -23.49 -4.69 33.04
C GLU A 241 -22.37 -5.65 33.46
N VAL A 242 -21.38 -5.88 32.59
CA VAL A 242 -20.27 -6.79 32.86
C VAL A 242 -19.15 -5.99 33.49
N GLU A 243 -18.65 -6.32 34.68
CA GLU A 243 -17.45 -5.66 35.24
C GLU A 243 -16.15 -6.34 34.80
N ASP A 244 -16.20 -7.66 34.53
CA ASP A 244 -15.05 -8.43 34.09
C ASP A 244 -14.58 -8.02 32.68
N ARG A 245 -13.32 -7.58 32.61
CA ARG A 245 -12.66 -7.14 31.38
C ARG A 245 -12.52 -8.30 30.37
N GLN A 246 -12.37 -9.52 30.85
CA GLN A 246 -12.18 -10.70 30.00
C GLN A 246 -13.48 -11.09 29.30
N GLU A 247 -14.60 -11.11 30.02
CA GLU A 247 -15.92 -11.32 29.45
C GLU A 247 -16.36 -10.16 28.53
N LYS A 248 -16.03 -8.90 28.84
CA LYS A 248 -16.25 -7.78 27.88
C LYS A 248 -15.53 -8.02 26.55
N SER A 249 -14.25 -8.41 26.60
CA SER A 249 -13.46 -8.71 25.40
C SER A 249 -14.06 -9.86 24.59
N ARG A 250 -14.56 -10.91 25.27
CA ARG A 250 -15.25 -12.03 24.63
C ARG A 250 -16.52 -11.59 23.91
N ARG A 251 -17.34 -10.74 24.54
CA ARG A 251 -18.57 -10.20 23.91
C ARG A 251 -18.29 -9.27 22.74
N LEU A 252 -17.25 -8.44 22.82
CA LEU A 252 -16.79 -7.63 21.68
C LEU A 252 -16.31 -8.50 20.51
N THR A 253 -15.65 -9.61 20.81
CA THR A 253 -15.25 -10.59 19.78
C THR A 253 -16.47 -11.24 19.12
N ILE A 254 -17.50 -11.57 19.90
CA ILE A 254 -18.79 -12.09 19.39
C ILE A 254 -19.48 -11.06 18.49
N LEU A 255 -19.48 -9.78 18.87
CA LEU A 255 -20.03 -8.71 18.03
C LEU A 255 -19.34 -8.69 16.65
N GLY A 256 -18.00 -8.79 16.62
CA GLY A 256 -17.25 -8.91 15.37
C GLY A 256 -17.70 -10.11 14.52
N ALA A 257 -17.90 -11.27 15.15
CA ALA A 257 -18.41 -12.46 14.45
C ALA A 257 -19.86 -12.30 13.97
N MET A 258 -20.71 -11.58 14.72
CA MET A 258 -22.09 -11.28 14.35
C MET A 258 -22.20 -10.33 13.16
N LEU A 259 -21.28 -9.35 13.06
CA LEU A 259 -21.14 -8.48 11.90
C LEU A 259 -20.72 -9.30 10.67
N PHE A 260 -19.70 -10.15 10.85
CA PHE A 260 -19.21 -11.01 9.77
C PHE A 260 -20.30 -11.97 9.25
N SER A 261 -21.09 -12.61 10.13
CA SER A 261 -22.19 -13.49 9.73
C SER A 261 -23.33 -12.76 9.00
N ARG A 262 -23.46 -11.45 9.24
CA ARG A 262 -24.37 -10.54 8.51
C ARG A 262 -23.75 -9.94 7.25
N ARG A 263 -22.63 -10.50 6.79
CA ARG A 263 -21.90 -10.07 5.57
C ARG A 263 -21.31 -8.67 5.67
N VAL A 264 -21.01 -8.20 6.88
CA VAL A 264 -20.23 -6.98 7.10
C VAL A 264 -18.76 -7.37 7.20
N SER A 265 -17.96 -7.00 6.20
CA SER A 265 -16.51 -7.21 6.16
C SER A 265 -15.75 -5.91 6.39
N GLY A 266 -14.56 -5.97 6.99
CA GLY A 266 -13.70 -4.81 7.21
C GLY A 266 -14.00 -4.01 8.48
N ALA A 267 -15.04 -4.39 9.23
CA ALA A 267 -15.24 -3.91 10.60
C ALA A 267 -14.27 -4.62 11.55
N SER A 268 -13.50 -3.85 12.30
CA SER A 268 -12.51 -4.36 13.26
C SER A 268 -12.80 -3.84 14.66
N GLY A 269 -12.74 -4.72 15.67
CA GLY A 269 -12.70 -4.33 17.07
C GLY A 269 -11.27 -4.33 17.59
N GLY A 270 -10.88 -3.27 18.31
CA GLY A 270 -9.60 -3.19 19.01
C GLY A 270 -9.81 -2.72 20.44
N PRO A 271 -8.88 -3.03 21.37
CA PRO A 271 -8.91 -2.44 22.69
C PRO A 271 -8.77 -0.92 22.54
N GLY A 272 -9.73 -0.18 23.10
CA GLY A 272 -9.65 1.27 23.30
C GLY A 272 -8.73 1.62 24.46
#